data_AF-M6CUE6-F1
#
_entry.id   AF-M6CUE6-F1
#
_cell.length_a   1.000
_cell.length_b   1.000
_cell.length_c   1.000
_cell.angle_alpha   90.00
_cell.angle_beta   90.00
_cell.angle_gamma   90.00
#
_symmetry.space_group_name_H-M   'P 1'
#
loop_
_entity.id
_entity.type
_entity.pdbx_description
1 polymer ?
#
loop_
_entity_poly.entity_id
_entity_poly.type
_entity_poly.pdbx_seq_one_letter_code
_entity_poly.pdbx_strand_id
1 'polypeptide(L)'
;MDIPSISAYVFLFTLVKVALELIHSSKSSFSSLLNFSSILYLVVSSIVNMLASILCFPILKDKMSNDLKSSFAYAFLATFASEAFVRNLNMSFFDIGILSIRDWLNKVKELAIGATLFKAEADSTHSRHKKVDELLKKVSDEQLDFHINRLFTENVLASDILTDAGNSNDPISYKAWAIVSNFPLEADALIKNNKYRPNIANVIN
;
A
#
# COMPACT_ATOMS: atom_id res chain seq x y z
N MET A 1 29.19 17.98 18.42
CA MET A 1 27.91 17.54 17.84
C MET A 1 28.28 16.69 16.66
N ASP A 2 28.12 15.38 16.79
CA ASP A 2 28.78 14.44 15.88
C ASP A 2 27.91 14.23 14.65
N ILE A 3 28.43 14.62 13.47
CA ILE A 3 27.79 14.48 12.15
C ILE A 3 27.16 13.08 11.94
N PRO A 4 27.77 11.96 12.38
CA PRO A 4 27.16 10.63 12.28
C PRO A 4 25.80 10.50 13.00
N SER A 5 25.65 11.14 14.16
CA SER A 5 24.40 11.09 14.94
C SER A 5 23.25 11.82 14.23
N ILE A 6 23.55 12.96 13.60
CA ILE A 6 22.58 13.76 12.86
C ILE A 6 22.12 13.00 11.61
N SER A 7 23.05 12.38 10.87
CA SER A 7 22.73 11.59 9.68
C SER A 7 21.82 10.39 9.99
N ALA A 8 22.04 9.72 11.12
CA ALA A 8 21.18 8.62 11.58
C ALA A 8 19.75 9.09 11.88
N TYR A 9 19.60 10.23 12.57
CA TYR A 9 18.28 10.80 12.84
C TYR A 9 17.58 11.32 11.57
N VAL A 10 18.31 11.93 10.64
CA VAL A 10 17.75 12.36 9.34
C VAL A 10 17.23 11.18 8.53
N PHE A 11 17.98 10.07 8.52
CA PHE A 11 17.52 8.84 7.88
C PHE A 11 16.25 8.30 8.55
N LEU A 12 16.21 8.24 9.89
CA LEU A 12 15.04 7.78 10.64
C LEU A 12 13.80 8.64 10.36
N PHE A 13 13.93 9.96 10.40
CA PHE A 13 12.83 10.87 10.09
C PHE A 13 12.39 10.76 8.63
N THR A 14 13.32 10.55 7.71
CA THR A 14 12.99 10.31 6.30
C THR A 14 12.21 9.01 6.12
N LEU A 15 12.60 7.94 6.82
CA LEU A 15 11.88 6.67 6.82
C LEU A 15 10.46 6.83 7.33
N VAL A 16 10.28 7.47 8.49
CA VAL A 16 8.95 7.72 9.07
C VAL A 16 8.10 8.58 8.12
N LYS A 17 8.68 9.63 7.55
CA LYS A 17 8.00 10.52 6.60
C LYS A 17 7.51 9.77 5.36
N VAL A 18 8.41 9.02 4.70
CA VAL A 18 8.09 8.24 3.51
C VAL A 18 7.02 7.18 3.81
N ALA A 19 7.14 6.48 4.94
CA ALA A 19 6.15 5.49 5.36
C ALA A 19 4.77 6.12 5.55
N LEU A 20 4.67 7.23 6.29
CA LEU A 20 3.41 7.94 6.51
C LEU A 20 2.81 8.44 5.20
N GLU A 21 3.63 9.00 4.32
CA GLU A 21 3.20 9.56 3.05
C GLU A 21 2.66 8.50 2.08
N LEU A 22 3.30 7.33 2.03
CA LEU A 22 2.84 6.20 1.25
C LEU A 22 1.59 5.55 1.84
N ILE A 23 1.52 5.34 3.17
CA ILE A 23 0.32 4.80 3.83
C ILE A 23 -0.88 5.71 3.60
N HIS A 24 -0.70 7.02 3.79
CA HIS A 24 -1.78 7.99 3.63
C HIS A 24 -2.27 8.05 2.18
N SER A 25 -1.34 8.04 1.21
CA SER A 25 -1.69 8.17 -0.20
C SER A 25 -2.26 6.89 -0.81
N SER A 26 -1.80 5.72 -0.36
CA SER A 26 -2.26 4.42 -0.89
C SER A 26 -3.43 3.81 -0.12
N LYS A 27 -3.71 4.29 1.10
CA LYS A 27 -4.61 3.63 2.08
C LYS A 27 -4.26 2.15 2.32
N SER A 28 -3.03 1.74 2.02
CA SER A 28 -2.60 0.35 2.08
C SER A 28 -1.88 0.02 3.40
N SER A 29 -1.79 -1.27 3.70
CA SER A 29 -1.10 -1.79 4.89
C SER A 29 0.42 -1.64 4.80
N PHE A 30 1.11 -1.65 5.94
CA PHE A 30 2.58 -1.51 5.99
C PHE A 30 3.33 -2.57 5.18
N SER A 31 2.79 -3.79 5.02
CA SER A 31 3.42 -4.86 4.23
C SER A 31 3.48 -4.56 2.73
N SER A 32 2.53 -3.78 2.23
CA SER A 32 2.47 -3.36 0.82
C SER A 32 3.55 -2.32 0.49
N LEU A 33 4.07 -1.61 1.50
CA LEU A 33 5.15 -0.61 1.36
C LEU A 33 6.50 -1.24 1.03
N LEU A 34 6.72 -2.52 1.35
CA LEU A 34 7.96 -3.22 1.01
C LEU A 34 7.93 -3.67 -0.45
N ASN A 35 8.06 -2.71 -1.35
CA ASN A 35 8.23 -2.92 -2.78
C ASN A 35 9.43 -2.12 -3.29
N PHE A 36 9.99 -2.55 -4.43
CA PHE A 36 11.20 -1.94 -5.00
C PHE A 36 11.06 -0.43 -5.22
N SER A 37 9.92 0.03 -5.74
CA SER A 37 9.66 1.45 -5.99
C SER A 37 9.63 2.28 -4.70
N SER A 38 9.09 1.73 -3.61
CA SER A 38 9.06 2.39 -2.31
C SER A 38 10.44 2.42 -1.65
N ILE A 39 11.25 1.37 -1.83
CA ILE A 39 12.65 1.35 -1.41
C ILE A 39 13.44 2.41 -2.19
N LEU A 40 13.24 2.49 -3.51
CA LEU A 40 13.88 3.48 -4.36
C LEU A 40 13.49 4.90 -3.94
N TYR A 41 12.20 5.14 -3.67
CA TYR A 41 11.73 6.42 -3.14
C TYR A 41 12.35 6.77 -1.79
N LEU A 42 12.49 5.79 -0.89
CA LEU A 42 13.16 5.98 0.40
C LEU A 42 14.63 6.35 0.24
N VAL A 43 15.37 5.64 -0.63
CA VAL A 43 16.80 5.91 -0.89
C VAL A 43 16.97 7.30 -1.47
N VAL A 44 16.18 7.64 -2.49
CA VAL A 44 16.20 8.95 -3.14
C VAL A 44 15.88 10.06 -2.15
N SER A 45 14.81 9.91 -1.37
CA SER A 45 14.42 10.90 -0.35
C SER A 45 15.48 11.04 0.73
N SER A 46 16.15 9.96 1.11
CA SER A 46 17.23 9.97 2.09
C SER A 46 18.44 10.76 1.59
N ILE A 47 18.84 10.56 0.34
CA ILE A 47 19.95 11.32 -0.28
C ILE A 47 19.61 12.81 -0.31
N VAL A 48 18.41 13.18 -0.76
CA VAL A 48 17.99 14.59 -0.83
C VAL A 48 17.93 15.21 0.57
N ASN A 49 17.35 14.53 1.55
CA ASN A 49 17.26 15.04 2.91
C ASN A 49 18.62 15.13 3.59
N MET A 50 19.55 14.20 3.33
CA MET A 50 20.93 14.32 3.82
C MET A 50 21.64 15.53 3.20
N LEU A 51 21.56 15.70 1.88
CA LEU A 51 22.17 16.86 1.19
C LEU A 51 21.59 18.18 1.70
N ALA A 52 20.27 18.28 1.80
CA ALA A 52 19.61 19.46 2.34
C ALA A 52 19.99 19.70 3.81
N SER A 53 20.11 18.65 4.63
CA SER A 53 20.53 18.78 6.02
C SER A 53 21.96 19.30 6.17
N ILE A 54 22.87 18.88 5.29
CA ILE A 54 24.26 19.37 5.24
C ILE A 54 24.28 20.85 4.83
N LEU A 55 23.50 21.21 3.81
CA LEU A 55 23.45 22.59 3.29
C LEU A 55 22.77 23.56 4.28
N CYS A 56 21.73 23.11 4.99
CA CYS A 56 21.05 23.92 6.00
C CYS A 56 21.79 24.00 7.34
N PHE A 57 22.78 23.12 7.59
CA PHE A 57 23.56 23.08 8.84
C PHE A 57 24.19 24.39 9.27
N PRO A 58 24.96 25.08 8.44
CA PRO A 58 25.53 26.37 8.83
C PRO A 58 24.44 27.40 9.18
N ILE A 59 23.34 27.43 8.42
CA ILE A 59 22.24 28.41 8.59
C ILE A 59 21.46 28.16 9.88
N LEU A 60 21.12 26.90 10.15
CA LEU A 60 20.39 26.49 11.36
C LEU A 60 21.26 26.66 12.61
N LYS A 61 22.56 26.33 12.53
CA LYS A 61 23.51 26.50 13.63
C LYS A 61 23.69 27.97 14.00
N ASP A 62 23.75 28.86 13.01
CA ASP A 62 23.88 30.30 13.23
C ASP A 62 22.62 30.91 13.87
N LYS A 63 21.43 30.57 13.35
CA LYS A 63 20.16 31.08 13.87
C LYS A 63 19.73 30.50 15.23
N MET A 64 20.19 29.31 15.60
CA MET A 64 19.73 28.59 16.78
C MET A 64 20.88 28.16 17.70
N SER A 65 21.89 29.02 17.84
CA SER A 65 23.20 28.67 18.41
C SER A 65 23.18 28.13 19.86
N ASN A 66 22.09 28.32 20.63
CA ASN A 66 22.00 27.94 22.05
C ASN A 66 20.80 27.04 22.43
N ASP A 67 19.75 26.93 21.61
CA ASP A 67 18.50 26.23 21.99
C ASP A 67 18.43 24.78 21.50
N LEU A 68 19.12 24.41 20.42
CA LEU A 68 19.16 23.04 19.90
C LEU A 68 20.43 22.31 20.30
N LYS A 69 20.61 22.06 21.60
CA LYS A 69 21.71 21.21 22.08
C LYS A 69 21.53 19.73 21.69
N SER A 70 20.35 19.31 21.24
CA SER A 70 20.08 17.91 20.86
C SER A 70 20.20 17.68 19.35
N SER A 71 21.02 16.68 18.96
CA SER A 71 21.14 16.22 17.57
C SER A 71 19.78 15.82 16.96
N PHE A 72 18.85 15.40 17.82
CA PHE A 72 17.48 15.05 17.47
C PHE A 72 16.69 16.24 16.91
N ALA A 73 16.61 17.36 17.65
CA ALA A 73 15.84 18.52 17.23
C ALA A 73 16.42 19.14 15.95
N TYR A 74 17.75 19.10 15.82
CA TYR A 74 18.43 19.59 14.63
C TYR A 74 18.07 18.73 13.41
N ALA A 75 18.15 17.40 13.53
CA ALA A 75 17.81 16.48 12.45
C ALA A 75 16.32 16.54 12.07
N PHE A 76 15.44 16.76 13.04
CA PHE A 76 14.01 17.00 12.82
C PHE A 76 13.82 18.24 11.96
N LEU A 77 14.29 19.40 12.42
CA LEU A 77 14.15 20.65 11.67
C LEU A 77 14.79 20.56 10.30
N ALA A 78 15.97 19.95 10.17
CA ALA A 78 16.63 19.79 8.89
C ALA A 78 15.82 18.94 7.89
N THR A 79 15.15 17.88 8.35
CA THR A 79 14.34 16.97 7.51
C THR A 79 13.00 17.58 7.08
N PHE A 80 12.46 18.52 7.85
CA PHE A 80 11.24 19.27 7.46
C PHE A 80 11.57 20.56 6.71
N ALA A 81 12.65 21.25 7.07
CA ALA A 81 13.15 22.42 6.36
C ALA A 81 13.72 22.06 4.99
N SER A 82 14.24 20.84 4.79
CA SER A 82 14.67 20.35 3.49
C SER A 82 13.55 20.44 2.44
N GLU A 83 12.30 20.24 2.83
CA GLU A 83 11.17 20.35 1.91
C GLU A 83 10.94 21.80 1.47
N ALA A 84 11.02 22.75 2.40
CA ALA A 84 10.98 24.18 2.08
C ALA A 84 12.20 24.60 1.24
N PHE A 85 13.37 24.02 1.52
CA PHE A 85 14.59 24.27 0.78
C PHE A 85 14.52 23.73 -0.66
N VAL A 86 14.11 22.48 -0.85
CA VAL A 86 13.92 21.84 -2.17
C VAL A 86 12.82 22.56 -2.97
N ARG A 87 11.76 23.05 -2.31
CA ARG A 87 10.73 23.88 -2.99
C ARG A 87 11.28 25.19 -3.53
N ASN A 88 12.30 25.77 -2.89
CA ASN A 88 12.92 27.02 -3.30
C ASN A 88 14.15 26.82 -4.19
N LEU A 89 14.73 25.62 -4.21
CA LEU A 89 15.78 25.22 -5.13
C LEU A 89 15.17 24.77 -6.46
N ASN A 90 14.80 25.72 -7.31
CA ASN A 90 14.71 25.49 -8.75
C ASN A 90 16.13 25.33 -9.33
N MET A 91 16.88 24.32 -8.89
CA MET A 91 18.12 23.95 -9.55
C MET A 91 17.78 23.12 -10.79
N SER A 92 17.82 23.79 -11.94
CA SER A 92 17.88 23.18 -13.27
C SER A 92 19.21 22.42 -13.37
N PHE A 93 19.17 21.09 -13.39
CA PHE A 93 20.36 20.30 -13.70
C PHE A 93 20.46 20.16 -15.22
N PHE A 94 21.46 20.85 -15.79
CA PHE A 94 21.88 20.79 -17.19
C PHE A 94 20.90 21.42 -18.20
N ASP A 95 21.45 22.19 -19.15
CA ASP A 95 20.78 22.92 -20.24
C ASP A 95 19.99 22.05 -21.25
N ILE A 96 19.56 20.87 -20.84
CA ILE A 96 18.66 19.99 -21.58
C ILE A 96 17.36 19.99 -20.78
N GLY A 97 16.48 20.94 -21.07
CA GLY A 97 15.32 21.27 -20.24
C GLY A 97 14.49 20.07 -19.81
N ILE A 98 14.72 19.54 -18.60
CA ILE A 98 14.03 18.38 -18.04
C ILE A 98 14.05 18.45 -16.50
N LEU A 99 12.86 18.67 -15.91
CA LEU A 99 12.43 18.47 -14.51
C LEU A 99 13.26 19.08 -13.35
N SER A 100 12.58 19.87 -12.51
CA SER A 100 13.12 20.29 -11.21
C SER A 100 13.32 19.07 -10.28
N ILE A 101 14.21 19.19 -9.28
CA ILE A 101 14.39 18.16 -8.22
C ILE A 101 13.04 17.75 -7.61
N ARG A 102 12.13 18.73 -7.47
CA ARG A 102 10.76 18.52 -7.01
C ARG A 102 9.96 17.65 -7.98
N ASP A 103 9.98 17.93 -9.27
CA ASP A 103 9.24 17.14 -10.26
C ASP A 103 9.76 15.70 -10.32
N TRP A 104 11.08 15.53 -10.19
CA TRP A 104 11.68 14.20 -10.14
C TRP A 104 11.27 13.42 -8.88
N LEU A 105 11.31 14.07 -7.70
CA LEU A 105 10.80 13.49 -6.46
C LEU A 105 9.32 13.12 -6.54
N ASN A 106 8.50 13.97 -7.16
CA ASN A 106 7.08 13.70 -7.37
C ASN A 106 6.88 12.48 -8.27
N LYS A 107 7.63 12.35 -9.37
CA LYS A 107 7.56 11.17 -10.23
C LYS A 107 7.95 9.89 -9.51
N VAL A 108 9.05 9.91 -8.74
CA VAL A 108 9.48 8.73 -7.97
C VAL A 108 8.44 8.36 -6.92
N LYS A 109 7.84 9.36 -6.27
CA LYS A 109 6.74 9.18 -5.31
C LYS A 109 5.50 8.56 -5.98
N GLU A 110 5.07 9.08 -7.13
CA GLU A 110 3.91 8.55 -7.88
C GLU A 110 4.11 7.09 -8.27
N LEU A 111 5.32 6.73 -8.74
CA LEU A 111 5.68 5.34 -9.04
C LEU A 111 5.63 4.45 -7.80
N ALA A 112 6.10 4.94 -6.64
CA ALA A 112 6.04 4.21 -5.38
C ALA A 112 4.58 4.02 -4.90
N ILE A 113 3.73 5.04 -5.01
CA ILE A 113 2.31 4.94 -4.69
C ILE A 113 1.62 3.92 -5.61
N GLY A 114 1.84 4.02 -6.92
CA GLY A 114 1.27 3.09 -7.90
C GLY A 114 1.68 1.64 -7.65
N ALA A 115 2.96 1.39 -7.39
CA ALA A 115 3.45 0.05 -7.07
C ALA A 115 2.88 -0.49 -5.75
N THR A 116 2.71 0.39 -4.74
CA THR A 116 2.11 0.02 -3.45
C THR A 116 0.64 -0.34 -3.61
N LEU A 117 -0.11 0.43 -4.40
CA LEU A 117 -1.50 0.13 -4.74
C LEU A 117 -1.62 -1.18 -5.50
N PHE A 118 -0.79 -1.39 -6.51
CA PHE A 118 -0.79 -2.63 -7.30
C PHE A 118 -0.47 -3.85 -6.43
N LYS A 119 0.54 -3.76 -5.56
CA LYS A 119 0.87 -4.84 -4.63
C LYS A 119 -0.26 -5.10 -3.63
N ALA A 120 -0.85 -4.04 -3.07
CA ALA A 120 -1.98 -4.17 -2.15
C ALA A 120 -3.18 -4.85 -2.82
N GLU A 121 -3.46 -4.53 -4.09
CA GLU A 121 -4.54 -5.18 -4.84
C GLU A 121 -4.19 -6.63 -5.21
N ALA A 122 -2.94 -6.93 -5.53
CA ALA A 122 -2.48 -8.30 -5.74
C ALA A 122 -2.60 -9.14 -4.45
N ASP A 123 -2.19 -8.59 -3.31
CA ASP A 123 -2.30 -9.23 -2.00
C ASP A 123 -3.77 -9.43 -1.61
N SER A 124 -4.63 -8.44 -1.86
CA SER A 124 -6.08 -8.52 -1.61
C SER A 124 -6.73 -9.59 -2.51
N THR A 125 -6.35 -9.64 -3.78
CA THR A 125 -6.83 -10.60 -4.77
C THR A 125 -6.40 -12.01 -4.41
N HIS A 126 -5.15 -12.22 -4.01
CA HIS A 126 -4.65 -13.52 -3.57
C HIS A 126 -5.36 -13.99 -2.29
N SER A 127 -5.57 -13.08 -1.33
CA SER A 127 -6.36 -13.37 -0.13
C SER A 127 -7.80 -13.78 -0.47
N ARG A 128 -8.44 -13.08 -1.42
CA ARG A 128 -9.78 -13.43 -1.92
C ARG A 128 -9.81 -14.80 -2.60
N HIS A 129 -8.83 -15.12 -3.46
CA HIS A 129 -8.73 -16.44 -4.08
C HIS A 129 -8.63 -17.56 -3.03
N LYS A 130 -7.77 -17.39 -2.02
CA LYS A 130 -7.66 -18.34 -0.92
C LYS A 130 -8.98 -18.52 -0.16
N LYS A 131 -9.72 -17.43 0.07
CA LYS A 131 -11.05 -17.49 0.70
C LYS A 131 -12.06 -18.22 -0.16
N VAL A 132 -12.04 -18.02 -1.48
CA VAL A 132 -12.88 -18.76 -2.42
C VAL A 132 -12.58 -20.26 -2.33
N ASP A 133 -11.31 -20.66 -2.37
CA ASP A 133 -10.93 -22.08 -2.22
C ASP A 133 -11.40 -22.69 -0.88
N GLU A 134 -11.35 -21.92 0.21
CA GLU A 134 -11.86 -22.34 1.52
C GLU A 134 -13.39 -22.43 1.56
N LEU A 135 -14.08 -21.50 0.89
CA LEU A 135 -15.54 -21.49 0.79
C LEU A 135 -16.03 -22.71 -0.02
N LEU A 136 -15.41 -22.99 -1.16
CA LEU A 136 -15.75 -24.12 -2.05
C LEU A 136 -15.55 -25.49 -1.37
N LYS A 137 -14.62 -25.59 -0.40
CA LYS A 137 -14.43 -26.81 0.42
C LYS A 137 -15.54 -27.05 1.43
N LYS A 138 -16.38 -26.06 1.71
CA LYS A 138 -17.33 -26.07 2.85
C LYS A 138 -18.77 -25.82 2.45
N VAL A 139 -19.01 -25.14 1.34
CA VAL A 139 -20.33 -24.69 0.89
C VAL A 139 -20.65 -25.36 -0.43
N SER A 140 -21.85 -25.92 -0.56
CA SER A 140 -22.32 -26.52 -1.82
C SER A 140 -22.84 -25.47 -2.81
N ASP A 141 -22.95 -25.84 -4.08
CA ASP A 141 -23.46 -24.93 -5.12
C ASP A 141 -24.87 -24.42 -4.80
N GLU A 142 -25.75 -25.27 -4.27
CA GLU A 142 -27.12 -24.89 -3.89
C GLU A 142 -27.14 -23.90 -2.71
N GLN A 143 -26.19 -24.04 -1.79
CA GLN A 143 -26.02 -23.10 -0.69
C GLN A 143 -25.48 -21.75 -1.18
N LEU A 144 -24.57 -21.75 -2.17
CA LEU A 144 -24.09 -20.53 -2.81
C LEU A 144 -25.25 -19.80 -3.51
N ASP A 145 -26.11 -20.52 -4.24
CA ASP A 145 -27.29 -19.94 -4.88
C ASP A 145 -28.26 -19.32 -3.87
N PHE A 146 -28.50 -20.01 -2.76
CA PHE A 146 -29.31 -19.47 -1.67
C PHE A 146 -28.70 -18.17 -1.11
N HIS A 147 -27.38 -18.14 -0.88
CA HIS A 147 -26.70 -16.97 -0.36
C HIS A 147 -26.65 -15.82 -1.34
N ILE A 148 -26.49 -16.08 -2.64
CA ILE A 148 -26.55 -15.04 -3.68
C ILE A 148 -27.94 -14.41 -3.70
N ASN A 149 -29.01 -15.21 -3.74
CA ASN A 149 -30.39 -14.71 -3.70
C ASN A 149 -30.71 -13.90 -2.44
N ARG A 150 -30.06 -14.22 -1.31
CA ARG A 150 -30.25 -13.50 -0.05
C ARG A 150 -29.46 -12.19 0.02
N LEU A 151 -28.26 -12.14 -0.55
CA LEU A 151 -27.32 -11.01 -0.39
C LEU A 151 -27.45 -9.96 -1.51
N PHE A 152 -27.83 -10.38 -2.72
CA PHE A 152 -27.90 -9.52 -3.90
C PHE A 152 -29.35 -9.13 -4.23
N THR A 153 -29.92 -8.22 -3.42
CA THR A 153 -31.35 -7.86 -3.49
C THR A 153 -31.66 -6.50 -4.11
N GLU A 154 -30.70 -5.58 -4.17
CA GLU A 154 -30.98 -4.17 -4.52
C GLU A 154 -30.16 -3.67 -5.72
N ASN A 155 -28.87 -3.37 -5.52
CA ASN A 155 -28.06 -2.69 -6.54
C ASN A 155 -27.48 -3.63 -7.60
N VAL A 156 -27.37 -4.90 -7.26
CA VAL A 156 -26.94 -5.97 -8.15
C VAL A 156 -27.93 -7.10 -7.91
N LEU A 157 -28.67 -7.48 -8.94
CA LEU A 157 -29.70 -8.52 -8.80
C LEU A 157 -29.02 -9.88 -8.78
N ALA A 158 -29.48 -10.75 -7.88
CA ALA A 158 -29.06 -12.14 -7.82
C ALA A 158 -29.21 -12.86 -9.17
N SER A 159 -30.24 -12.53 -9.95
CA SER A 159 -30.47 -13.07 -11.30
C SER A 159 -29.30 -12.81 -12.24
N ASP A 160 -28.69 -11.63 -12.15
CA ASP A 160 -27.63 -11.21 -13.06
C ASP A 160 -26.36 -11.99 -12.73
N ILE A 161 -26.03 -12.09 -11.44
CA ILE A 161 -24.89 -12.89 -10.95
C ILE A 161 -25.04 -14.37 -11.29
N LEU A 162 -26.24 -14.95 -11.16
CA LEU A 162 -26.49 -16.34 -11.49
C LEU A 162 -26.44 -16.58 -13.01
N THR A 163 -26.90 -15.62 -13.82
CA THR A 163 -26.81 -15.68 -15.28
C THR A 163 -25.35 -15.60 -15.74
N ASP A 164 -24.58 -14.69 -15.17
CA ASP A 164 -23.14 -14.54 -15.46
C ASP A 164 -22.34 -15.76 -15.01
N ALA A 165 -22.69 -16.34 -13.85
CA ALA A 165 -22.13 -17.61 -13.39
C ALA A 165 -22.42 -18.75 -14.39
N GLY A 166 -23.65 -18.83 -14.92
CA GLY A 166 -24.04 -19.82 -15.92
C GLY A 166 -23.30 -19.70 -17.24
N ASN A 167 -22.81 -18.50 -17.58
CA ASN A 167 -21.98 -18.23 -18.76
C ASN A 167 -20.47 -18.41 -18.52
N SER A 168 -20.06 -18.70 -17.27
CA SER A 168 -18.66 -18.91 -16.89
C SER A 168 -18.22 -20.36 -17.13
N ASN A 169 -16.92 -20.55 -17.38
CA ASN A 169 -16.30 -21.88 -17.44
C ASN A 169 -16.35 -22.63 -16.10
N ASP A 170 -16.38 -21.89 -14.98
CA ASP A 170 -16.56 -22.43 -13.63
C ASP A 170 -17.63 -21.62 -12.88
N PRO A 171 -18.90 -22.03 -12.98
CA PRO A 171 -20.02 -21.34 -12.34
C PRO A 171 -19.89 -21.30 -10.82
N ILE A 172 -19.39 -22.36 -10.19
CA ILE A 172 -19.34 -22.49 -8.72
C ILE A 172 -18.29 -21.53 -8.16
N SER A 173 -17.10 -21.50 -8.77
CA SER A 173 -16.04 -20.56 -8.38
C SER A 173 -16.47 -19.11 -8.63
N TYR A 174 -17.22 -18.83 -9.70
CA TYR A 174 -17.76 -17.50 -9.97
C TYR A 174 -18.71 -17.04 -8.86
N LYS A 175 -19.66 -17.89 -8.46
CA LYS A 175 -20.60 -17.63 -7.36
C LYS A 175 -19.87 -17.36 -6.04
N ALA A 176 -18.89 -18.19 -5.71
CA ALA A 176 -18.05 -18.02 -4.52
C ALA A 176 -17.25 -16.71 -4.56
N TRP A 177 -16.68 -16.37 -5.72
CA TRP A 177 -15.95 -15.13 -5.93
C TRP A 177 -16.83 -13.89 -5.77
N ALA A 178 -18.06 -13.93 -6.27
CA ALA A 178 -19.03 -12.84 -6.13
C ALA A 178 -19.35 -12.55 -4.65
N ILE A 179 -19.55 -13.60 -3.84
CA ILE A 179 -19.78 -13.46 -2.40
C ILE A 179 -18.53 -12.92 -1.70
N VAL A 180 -17.35 -13.50 -1.95
CA VAL A 180 -16.10 -13.08 -1.28
C VAL A 180 -15.72 -11.63 -1.62
N SER A 181 -16.00 -11.18 -2.85
CA SER A 181 -15.65 -9.83 -3.30
C SER A 181 -16.60 -8.74 -2.81
N ASN A 182 -17.90 -9.02 -2.73
CA ASN A 182 -18.90 -8.03 -2.34
C ASN A 182 -19.29 -8.11 -0.85
N PHE A 183 -19.18 -9.30 -0.25
CA PHE A 183 -19.65 -9.62 1.11
C PHE A 183 -18.58 -10.42 1.88
N PRO A 184 -17.40 -9.82 2.15
CA PRO A 184 -16.27 -10.53 2.75
C PRO A 184 -16.55 -11.03 4.18
N LEU A 185 -17.38 -10.32 4.95
CA LEU A 185 -17.73 -10.70 6.32
C LEU A 185 -18.66 -11.93 6.34
N GLU A 186 -19.61 -11.98 5.41
CA GLU A 186 -20.51 -13.10 5.22
C GLU A 186 -19.74 -14.32 4.73
N ALA A 187 -18.79 -14.15 3.79
CA ALA A 187 -17.91 -15.22 3.36
C ALA A 187 -17.15 -15.84 4.55
N ASP A 188 -16.60 -15.01 5.44
CA ASP A 188 -15.89 -15.48 6.64
C ASP A 188 -16.84 -16.23 7.61
N ALA A 189 -18.07 -15.75 7.77
CA ALA A 189 -19.09 -16.45 8.56
C ALA A 189 -19.46 -17.81 7.97
N LEU A 190 -19.59 -17.91 6.64
CA LEU A 190 -19.89 -19.17 5.95
C LEU A 190 -18.74 -20.17 6.08
N ILE A 191 -17.49 -19.70 5.97
CA ILE A 191 -16.29 -20.53 6.16
C ILE A 191 -16.22 -21.02 7.61
N LYS A 192 -16.55 -20.19 8.60
CA LYS A 192 -16.44 -20.56 10.02
C LYS A 192 -17.54 -21.52 10.48
N ASN A 193 -18.76 -21.33 9.99
CA ASN A 193 -19.93 -22.06 10.49
C ASN A 193 -20.18 -23.40 9.79
N ASN A 194 -19.62 -23.60 8.58
CA ASN A 194 -19.79 -24.85 7.84
C ASN A 194 -18.65 -25.84 8.08
N LYS A 195 -19.01 -27.13 8.20
CA LYS A 195 -18.04 -28.23 8.29
C LYS A 195 -17.44 -28.52 6.92
N TYR A 196 -16.21 -29.03 6.92
CA TYR A 196 -15.54 -29.47 5.71
C TYR A 196 -16.38 -30.51 4.96
N ARG A 197 -16.62 -30.28 3.68
CA ARG A 197 -17.30 -31.25 2.82
C ARG A 197 -16.23 -32.16 2.22
N PRO A 198 -16.19 -33.46 2.58
CA PRO A 198 -15.29 -34.38 1.92
C PRO A 198 -15.64 -34.44 0.43
N ASN A 199 -14.63 -34.33 -0.42
CA ASN A 199 -14.81 -34.40 -1.86
C ASN A 199 -15.20 -35.85 -2.21
N ILE A 200 -16.49 -36.07 -2.49
CA ILE A 200 -17.07 -37.41 -2.68
C ILE A 200 -16.45 -38.11 -3.90
N ALA A 201 -15.85 -37.35 -4.82
CA ALA A 201 -15.09 -37.89 -5.96
C ALA A 201 -13.90 -38.79 -5.54
N ASN A 202 -13.33 -38.61 -4.34
CA ASN A 202 -12.22 -39.43 -3.84
C ASN A 202 -12.66 -40.62 -2.96
N VAL A 203 -13.96 -40.81 -2.75
CA VAL A 203 -14.50 -41.90 -1.90
C VAL A 203 -15.02 -43.07 -2.74
N ILE A 204 -15.12 -42.90 -4.07
CA ILE A 204 -15.64 -43.90 -5.01
C ILE A 204 -14.52 -44.47 -5.90
N ASN A 205 -13.26 -44.47 -5.44
CA ASN A 205 -12.17 -45.22 -6.05
C ASN A 205 -11.65 -46.29 -5.09
#